data_AF-A0A818E482-F1
#
_entry.id   AF-A0A818E482-F1
#
_cell.length_a   1.000
_cell.length_b   1.000
_cell.length_c   1.000
_cell.angle_alpha   90.00
_cell.angle_beta   90.00
_cell.angle_gamma   90.00
#
_symmetry.space_group_name_H-M   'P 1'
#
loop_
_entity.id
_entity.type
_entity.pdbx_description
1 polymer ?
#
loop_
_entity_poly.entity_id
_entity_poly.type
_entity_poly.pdbx_seq_one_letter_code
_entity_poly.pdbx_strand_id
1 'polypeptide(L)'
;MAAKFQIEILRLPVRHCVLNPIELAWAGVKSYIRENNTPFRLNDVDHLALEYIAAVNEELATSFFFHAIKHEDIFKAGDAYMEEELEPLLEDNDSSEESDEV
;
A
#
# COMPACT_ATOMS: atom_id res chain seq x y z
N MET A 1 11.94 10.05 20.29
CA MET A 1 13.16 9.41 19.75
C MET A 1 13.46 9.89 18.33
N ALA A 2 12.54 9.79 17.35
CA ALA A 2 12.76 10.30 15.98
C ALA A 2 13.05 11.80 15.88
N ALA A 3 12.31 12.64 16.62
CA ALA A 3 12.54 14.09 16.67
C ALA A 3 13.96 14.49 17.10
N LYS A 4 14.65 13.64 17.89
CA LYS A 4 16.05 13.86 18.30
C LYS A 4 17.01 13.73 17.12
N PHE A 5 16.66 12.92 16.12
CA PHE A 5 17.48 12.62 14.94
C PHE A 5 17.03 13.38 13.69
N GLN A 6 16.07 14.31 13.80
CA GLN A 6 15.52 15.07 12.67
C GLN A 6 14.96 14.16 11.55
N ILE A 7 14.39 13.02 11.94
CA ILE A 7 13.76 12.09 11.01
C ILE A 7 12.27 12.45 10.91
N GLU A 8 11.83 12.74 9.69
CA GLU A 8 10.41 12.85 9.38
C GLU A 8 9.77 11.47 9.36
N ILE A 9 8.62 11.33 10.04
CA ILE A 9 7.88 10.07 10.10
C ILE A 9 6.75 10.13 9.09
N LEU A 10 6.85 9.32 8.05
CA LEU A 10 5.73 9.04 7.15
C LEU A 10 4.76 8.07 7.83
N ARG A 11 3.50 8.48 7.97
CA ARG A 11 2.44 7.64 8.56
C ARG A 11 1.68 6.93 7.46
N LEU A 12 1.46 5.63 7.65
CA LEU A 12 0.63 4.82 6.77
C LEU A 12 -0.77 4.66 7.37
N PRO A 13 -1.84 4.77 6.55
CA PRO A 13 -3.18 4.49 7.02
C PRO A 13 -3.35 3.01 7.35
N VAL A 14 -4.17 2.74 8.36
CA VAL A 14 -4.42 1.37 8.87
C VAL A 14 -5.06 0.53 7.76
N ARG A 15 -4.63 -0.73 7.61
CA ARG A 15 -5.11 -1.71 6.60
C ARG A 15 -4.84 -1.36 5.13
N HIS A 16 -3.99 -0.38 4.84
CA HIS A 16 -3.62 0.00 3.47
C HIS A 16 -2.18 -0.40 3.15
N CYS A 17 -1.87 -1.70 3.24
CA CYS A 17 -0.51 -2.21 3.00
C CYS A 17 0.00 -1.92 1.57
N VAL A 18 -0.90 -1.70 0.61
CA VAL A 18 -0.55 -1.29 -0.76
C VAL A 18 0.22 0.04 -0.83
N LEU A 19 0.07 0.90 0.19
CA LEU A 19 0.80 2.16 0.31
C LEU A 19 2.18 1.99 0.96
N ASN A 20 2.56 0.77 1.35
CA ASN A 20 3.85 0.47 1.94
C ASN A 20 4.79 -0.20 0.90
N PRO A 21 5.78 0.51 0.34
CA PRO A 21 6.63 -0.02 -0.72
C PRO A 21 7.37 -1.32 -0.38
N ILE A 22 7.67 -1.57 0.90
CA ILE A 22 8.36 -2.80 1.33
C ILE A 22 7.55 -4.07 1.03
N GLU A 23 6.22 -3.97 0.92
CA GLU A 23 5.37 -5.12 0.58
C GLU A 23 5.68 -5.64 -0.84
N LEU A 24 6.04 -4.76 -1.77
CA LEU A 24 6.47 -5.15 -3.11
C LEU A 24 7.84 -5.81 -3.10
N ALA A 25 8.78 -5.29 -2.30
CA ALA A 25 10.08 -5.92 -2.11
C ALA A 25 9.90 -7.35 -1.55
N TRP A 26 9.03 -7.53 -0.56
CA TRP A 26 8.70 -8.86 -0.02
C TRP A 26 8.01 -9.76 -1.02
N ALA A 27 7.12 -9.23 -1.87
CA ALA A 27 6.51 -10.00 -2.95
C ALA A 27 7.59 -10.52 -3.92
N GLY A 28 8.56 -9.68 -4.27
CA GLY A 28 9.71 -10.06 -5.09
C GLY A 28 10.55 -11.17 -4.47
N VAL A 29 10.97 -11.01 -3.21
CA VAL A 29 11.73 -12.02 -2.45
C VAL A 29 10.99 -13.36 -2.45
N LYS A 30 9.70 -13.35 -2.11
CA LYS A 30 8.88 -14.58 -2.04
C LYS A 30 8.76 -15.27 -3.41
N SER A 31 8.52 -14.49 -4.48
CA SER A 31 8.43 -15.03 -5.84
C SER A 31 9.75 -15.66 -6.27
N TYR A 32 10.86 -14.96 -6.05
CA TYR A 32 12.19 -15.46 -6.39
C TYR A 32 12.54 -16.75 -5.65
N ILE A 33 12.29 -16.83 -4.34
CA ILE A 33 12.49 -18.05 -3.56
C ILE A 33 11.60 -19.17 -4.07
N ARG A 34 10.33 -18.89 -4.37
CA ARG A 34 9.38 -19.90 -4.89
C ARG A 34 9.85 -20.50 -6.22
N GLU A 35 10.43 -19.69 -7.09
CA GLU A 35 10.88 -20.10 -8.42
C GLU A 35 12.21 -20.87 -8.39
N ASN A 36 13.09 -20.56 -7.44
CA ASN A 36 14.45 -21.09 -7.40
C ASN A 36 14.67 -22.18 -6.33
N ASN A 37 13.81 -22.25 -5.30
CA ASN A 37 13.88 -23.30 -4.26
C ASN A 37 13.21 -24.61 -4.72
N THR A 38 13.78 -25.23 -5.75
CA THR A 38 13.28 -26.50 -6.30
C THR A 38 13.33 -27.70 -5.33
N PRO A 39 14.29 -27.81 -4.38
CA PRO A 39 14.30 -28.90 -3.40
C PRO A 39 13.50 -28.58 -2.12
N PHE A 40 12.86 -27.41 -2.04
CA PHE A 40 12.06 -26.93 -0.88
C PHE A 40 12.81 -26.97 0.46
N ARG A 41 14.10 -26.63 0.46
CA ARG A 41 14.93 -26.64 1.68
C ARG A 41 14.88 -25.28 2.36
N LEU A 42 14.74 -25.28 3.68
CA LEU A 42 14.78 -24.05 4.49
C LEU A 42 16.14 -23.36 4.41
N ASN A 43 17.23 -24.12 4.36
CA ASN A 43 18.58 -23.55 4.25
C ASN A 43 18.77 -22.72 2.97
N ASP A 44 18.07 -23.08 1.89
CA ASP A 44 18.17 -22.38 0.61
C ASP A 44 17.34 -21.08 0.61
N VAL A 45 16.37 -20.94 1.53
CA VAL A 45 15.53 -19.73 1.67
C VAL A 45 16.37 -18.51 2.02
N ASP A 46 17.28 -18.63 2.97
CA ASP A 46 18.14 -17.52 3.43
C ASP A 46 19.08 -17.04 2.31
N HIS A 47 19.75 -17.99 1.65
CA HIS A 47 20.62 -17.70 0.51
C HIS A 47 19.86 -17.01 -0.63
N LEU A 48 18.72 -17.57 -1.05
CA LEU A 48 17.92 -17.02 -2.16
C LEU A 48 17.30 -15.66 -1.81
N ALA A 49 16.95 -15.42 -0.54
CA ALA A 49 16.47 -14.12 -0.09
C ALA A 49 17.57 -13.06 -0.23
N LEU A 50 18.78 -13.36 0.26
CA LEU A 50 19.94 -12.47 0.17
C LEU A 50 20.36 -12.23 -1.29
N GLU A 51 20.30 -13.26 -2.12
CA GLU A 51 20.60 -13.17 -3.55
C GLU A 51 19.64 -12.20 -4.26
N TYR A 52 18.33 -12.33 -4.04
CA TYR A 52 17.36 -11.39 -4.59
C TYR A 52 17.59 -9.97 -4.11
N ILE A 53 17.78 -9.77 -2.79
CA ILE A 53 18.00 -8.45 -2.20
C ILE A 53 19.26 -7.79 -2.80
N ALA A 54 20.34 -8.55 -3.00
CA ALA A 54 21.57 -8.07 -3.61
C ALA A 54 21.40 -7.70 -5.10
N ALA A 55 20.45 -8.35 -5.79
CA ALA A 55 20.13 -8.07 -7.19
C ALA A 55 19.18 -6.87 -7.38
N VAL A 56 18.58 -6.34 -6.31
CA VAL A 56 17.71 -5.15 -6.39
C VAL A 56 18.56 -3.95 -6.80
N ASN A 57 18.31 -3.44 -8.01
CA ASN A 57 18.94 -2.25 -8.55
C ASN A 57 18.06 -1.00 -8.33
N GLU A 58 18.58 0.17 -8.70
CA GLU A 58 17.90 1.46 -8.55
C GLU A 58 16.55 1.50 -9.27
N GLU A 59 16.47 0.96 -10.49
CA GLU A 59 15.26 0.93 -11.30
C GLU A 59 14.15 0.12 -10.61
N LEU A 60 14.49 -1.10 -10.16
CA LEU A 60 13.56 -1.97 -9.47
C LEU A 60 13.13 -1.38 -8.12
N ALA A 61 14.07 -0.83 -7.34
CA ALA A 61 13.75 -0.17 -6.08
C ALA A 61 12.79 1.01 -6.29
N THR A 62 13.04 1.82 -7.32
CA THR A 62 12.18 2.96 -7.67
C THR A 62 10.77 2.51 -8.06
N SER A 63 10.63 1.38 -8.75
CA SER A 63 9.33 0.82 -9.13
C SER A 63 8.43 0.52 -7.92
N PHE A 64 9.02 0.14 -6.77
CA PHE A 64 8.26 -0.13 -5.54
C PHE A 64 7.56 1.11 -5.00
N PHE A 65 8.25 2.26 -5.05
CA PHE A 65 7.68 3.54 -4.63
C PHE A 65 6.63 4.04 -5.61
N PHE A 66 6.87 3.92 -6.92
CA PHE A 66 5.87 4.31 -7.93
C PHE A 66 4.57 3.52 -7.80
N HIS A 67 4.64 2.24 -7.43
CA HIS A 67 3.45 1.46 -7.14
C HIS A 67 2.63 2.07 -5.99
N ALA A 68 3.28 2.39 -4.86
CA ALA A 68 2.61 3.00 -3.72
C ALA A 68 2.00 4.36 -4.06
N ILE A 69 2.74 5.22 -4.78
CA ILE A 69 2.27 6.55 -5.23
C ILE A 69 1.06 6.40 -6.16
N LYS A 70 1.11 5.47 -7.11
CA LYS A 70 -0.03 5.22 -8.00
C LYS A 70 -1.29 4.85 -7.23
N HIS A 71 -1.17 4.02 -6.19
CA HIS A 71 -2.31 3.67 -5.35
C HIS A 71 -2.77 4.84 -4.47
N GLU A 72 -1.85 5.65 -3.99
CA GLU A 72 -2.16 6.90 -3.28
C GLU A 72 -3.00 7.84 -4.16
N ASP A 73 -2.61 8.04 -5.42
CA ASP A 73 -3.33 8.90 -6.37
C ASP A 73 -4.76 8.39 -6.64
N ILE A 74 -4.93 7.06 -6.74
CA ILE A 74 -6.26 6.43 -6.88
C ILE A 74 -7.12 6.70 -5.65
N PHE A 75 -6.57 6.57 -4.45
CA PHE A 75 -7.33 6.84 -3.21
C PHE A 75 -7.70 8.31 -3.09
N LYS A 76 -6.77 9.23 -3.38
CA LYS A 76 -7.07 10.67 -3.41
C LYS A 76 -8.18 11.02 -4.39
N ALA A 77 -8.19 10.42 -5.57
CA ALA A 77 -9.26 10.63 -6.55
C ALA A 77 -10.61 10.07 -6.07
N GLY A 78 -10.59 8.93 -5.37
CA GLY A 78 -11.79 8.35 -4.75
C GLY A 78 -12.35 9.22 -3.63
N ASP A 79 -11.49 9.73 -2.75
CA ASP A 79 -11.87 10.62 -1.65
C ASP A 79 -12.50 11.91 -2.20
N ALA A 80 -11.89 12.53 -3.21
CA ALA A 80 -12.44 13.72 -3.86
C ALA A 80 -13.82 13.45 -4.49
N TYR A 81 -14.01 12.29 -5.13
CA TYR A 81 -15.31 11.92 -5.69
C TYR A 81 -16.39 11.71 -4.62
N MET A 82 -16.02 11.11 -3.48
CA MET A 82 -16.94 10.95 -2.35
C MET A 82 -17.44 12.31 -1.83
N GLU A 83 -16.52 13.24 -1.62
CA GLU A 83 -16.80 14.58 -1.05
C GLU A 83 -17.57 15.47 -2.04
N GLU A 84 -17.21 15.46 -3.33
CA GLU A 84 -17.79 16.38 -4.32
C GLU A 84 -19.13 15.91 -4.89
N GLU A 85 -19.33 14.60 -5.06
CA GLU A 85 -20.50 14.06 -5.78
C GLU A 85 -21.43 13.23 -4.88
N LEU A 86 -20.89 12.36 -4.03
CA LEU A 86 -21.71 11.41 -3.28
C LEU A 86 -22.28 11.97 -1.98
N GLU A 87 -21.48 12.68 -1.19
CA GLU A 87 -21.94 13.28 0.08
C GLU A 87 -23.14 14.23 -0.11
N PRO A 88 -23.15 15.17 -1.08
CA PRO A 88 -24.30 16.04 -1.32
C PRO A 88 -25.58 15.26 -1.67
N LEU A 89 -25.47 14.18 -2.46
CA LEU A 89 -26.61 13.35 -2.83
C LEU A 89 -27.19 12.55 -1.66
N LEU A 90 -26.35 12.19 -0.69
CA LEU A 90 -26.79 11.47 0.51
C LEU A 90 -27.49 12.41 1.51
N GLU A 91 -27.02 13.65 1.62
CA GLU A 91 -27.66 14.69 2.45
C GLU A 91 -29.06 15.06 1.94
N ASP A 92 -29.25 15.15 0.62
CA ASP A 92 -30.56 15.47 0.03
C ASP A 92 -31.60 14.36 0.29
N ASN A 93 -31.17 13.09 0.34
CA ASN A 93 -32.07 11.95 0.52
C ASN A 93 -32.55 11.79 1.98
N ASP A 94 -31.73 12.14 2.97
CA ASP A 94 -32.08 12.03 4.40
C ASP A 94 -33.05 13.15 4.85
N SER A 95 -33.19 14.23 4.06
CA SER A 95 -34.17 15.30 4.33
C SER A 95 -35.63 14.92 4.01
N SER A 96 -35.88 13.73 3.44
CA SER A 96 -37.20 13.32 2.94
C SER A 96 -37.98 12.36 3.85
N GLU A 97 -37.43 11.96 5.00
CA GLU A 97 -38.12 11.13 6.01
C GLU A 97 -38.34 11.88 7.35
N GLU A 98 -39.02 13.05 7.31
CA GLU A 98 -39.58 13.64 8.54
C GLU A 98 -40.96 14.27 8.29
N SER A 99 -41.94 13.43 7.98
CA SER A 99 -43.35 13.76 8.17
C SER A 99 -44.22 12.52 8.09
N ASP A 100 -44.64 11.99 9.25
CA ASP A 100 -46.01 11.50 9.49
C ASP A 100 -46.17 11.05 10.95
N GLU A 101 -46.35 12.01 11.86
CA GLU A 101 -47.13 11.79 13.09
C GLU A 101 -48.05 13.01 13.34
N VAL A 102 -49.33 12.87 12.94
CA VAL A 102 -50.48 13.63 13.49
C VAL A 102 -51.67 12.70 13.71
#